data_AF-A0A3D3FIQ0-F1
#
_entry.id   AF-A0A3D3FIQ0-F1
#
_cell.length_a   1.000
_cell.length_b   1.000
_cell.length_c   1.000
_cell.angle_alpha   90.00
_cell.angle_beta   90.00
_cell.angle_gamma   90.00
#
_symmetry.space_group_name_H-M   'P 1'
#
loop_
_entity.id
_entity.type
_entity.pdbx_description
1 polymer ?
#
loop_
_entity_poly.entity_id
_entity_poly.type
_entity_poly.pdbx_seq_one_letter_code
_entity_poly.pdbx_strand_id
1 'polypeptide(L)'
;MTTNKSVLSWIDDMKALVKPDQVIWIDGSEEQLESIRKEAVQTGEMIKLNEEKLPGCFLHRTAENDVARVEGRTFICSRKEE
;
A
#
# COMPACT_ATOMS: atom_id res chain seq x y z
N MET A 1 -12.92 -1.02 -14.29
CA MET A 1 -13.57 -0.49 -13.06
C MET A 1 -14.81 -1.31 -12.76
N THR A 2 -15.17 -1.45 -11.48
CA THR A 2 -16.35 -2.20 -11.03
C THR A 2 -17.65 -1.42 -11.22
N THR A 3 -18.77 -2.14 -11.34
CA THR A 3 -20.14 -1.58 -11.31
C THR A 3 -20.83 -1.81 -9.96
N ASN A 4 -20.13 -2.39 -8.98
CA ASN A 4 -20.68 -2.66 -7.66
C ASN A 4 -20.96 -1.36 -6.91
N LYS A 5 -22.25 -1.05 -6.73
CA LYS A 5 -22.71 0.19 -6.08
C LYS A 5 -22.20 0.35 -4.65
N SER A 6 -22.09 -0.73 -3.89
CA SER A 6 -21.62 -0.68 -2.50
C SER A 6 -20.15 -0.27 -2.43
N VAL A 7 -19.31 -0.80 -3.33
CA VAL A 7 -17.88 -0.43 -3.40
C VAL A 7 -17.73 1.04 -3.82
N LEU A 8 -18.50 1.47 -4.83
CA LEU A 8 -18.45 2.85 -5.32
C LEU A 8 -18.86 3.86 -4.25
N SER A 9 -19.97 3.59 -3.55
CA SER A 9 -20.44 4.44 -2.44
C SER A 9 -19.38 4.57 -1.34
N TRP A 10 -18.76 3.45 -0.95
CA TRP A 10 -17.72 3.45 0.07
C TRP A 10 -16.48 4.27 -0.37
N ILE A 11 -16.07 4.16 -1.63
CA ILE A 11 -14.96 4.96 -2.17
C ILE A 11 -15.27 6.46 -2.08
N ASP A 12 -16.51 6.88 -2.38
CA ASP A 12 -16.89 8.28 -2.32
C ASP A 12 -16.89 8.81 -0.87
N ASP A 13 -17.34 8.00 0.09
CA ASP A 13 -17.22 8.32 1.53
C ASP A 13 -15.76 8.48 1.95
N MET A 14 -14.86 7.60 1.49
CA MET A 14 -13.43 7.67 1.81
C MET A 14 -12.76 8.89 1.17
N LYS A 15 -13.06 9.21 -0.09
CA LYS A 15 -12.55 10.42 -0.74
C LYS A 15 -12.95 11.68 0.01
N ALA A 16 -14.20 11.75 0.48
CA ALA A 16 -14.69 12.89 1.26
C ALA A 16 -13.95 13.03 2.61
N LEU A 17 -13.61 11.90 3.24
CA LEU A 17 -12.89 11.86 4.52
C LEU A 17 -11.40 12.20 4.39
N VAL A 18 -10.68 11.52 3.50
CA VAL A 18 -9.20 11.58 3.45
C VAL A 18 -8.64 12.54 2.39
N LYS A 19 -9.50 13.03 1.48
CA LYS A 19 -9.17 14.05 0.45
C LYS A 19 -7.84 13.77 -0.29
N PRO A 20 -7.71 12.62 -0.95
CA PRO A 20 -6.46 12.26 -1.62
C PRO A 20 -6.25 13.12 -2.88
N ASP A 21 -5.00 13.33 -3.26
CA ASP A 21 -4.66 14.00 -4.53
C ASP A 21 -5.11 13.18 -5.75
N GLN A 22 -5.05 11.85 -5.64
CA GLN A 22 -5.43 10.92 -6.71
C GLN A 22 -6.01 9.62 -6.15
N VAL A 23 -6.87 8.98 -6.94
CA VAL A 23 -7.40 7.63 -6.68
C VAL A 23 -7.05 6.72 -7.85
N ILE A 24 -6.23 5.71 -7.58
CA ILE A 24 -5.74 4.76 -8.58
C ILE A 24 -6.33 3.38 -8.27
N TRP A 25 -6.86 2.72 -9.29
CA TRP A 25 -7.29 1.32 -9.20
C TRP A 25 -6.12 0.39 -9.50
N ILE A 26 -5.79 -0.48 -8.54
CA ILE A 26 -4.77 -1.51 -8.74
C ILE A 26 -5.37 -2.64 -9.57
N ASP A 27 -4.81 -2.87 -10.76
CA ASP A 27 -5.23 -3.92 -11.68
C ASP A 27 -4.32 -5.16 -11.64
N GLY A 28 -3.14 -5.03 -11.03
CA GLY A 28 -2.17 -6.11 -10.88
C GLY A 28 -1.37 -6.43 -12.14
N SER A 29 -1.41 -5.56 -13.16
CA SER A 29 -0.56 -5.68 -14.34
C SER A 29 0.92 -5.45 -14.02
N GLU A 30 1.80 -6.05 -14.83
CA GLU A 30 3.25 -5.88 -14.66
C GLU A 30 3.66 -4.42 -14.94
N GLU A 31 3.01 -3.76 -15.91
CA GLU A 31 3.24 -2.36 -16.23
C GLU A 31 2.94 -1.46 -15.03
N GLN A 32 1.84 -1.72 -14.33
CA GLN A 32 1.48 -0.99 -13.12
C GLN A 32 2.47 -1.26 -11.98
N LEU A 33 2.87 -2.52 -11.79
CA LEU A 33 3.85 -2.91 -10.78
C LEU A 33 5.20 -2.22 -11.00
N GLU A 34 5.70 -2.21 -12.24
CA GLU A 34 6.95 -1.54 -12.59
C GLU A 34 6.86 -0.02 -12.45
N SER A 35 5.71 0.58 -12.75
CA SER A 35 5.49 2.02 -12.51
C SER A 35 5.62 2.36 -11.03
N ILE A 36 4.99 1.58 -10.14
CA ILE A 36 5.02 1.81 -8.69
C ILE A 36 6.44 1.58 -8.13
N ARG A 37 7.13 0.51 -8.57
CA ARG A 37 8.53 0.25 -8.20
C ARG A 37 9.45 1.39 -8.61
N LYS A 38 9.27 1.91 -9.83
CA LYS A 38 10.05 3.04 -10.34
C LYS A 38 9.84 4.29 -9.50
N GLU A 39 8.59 4.60 -9.15
CA GLU A 39 8.25 5.72 -8.28
C GLU A 39 8.94 5.55 -6.91
N ALA A 40 8.77 4.41 -6.25
CA ALA A 40 9.37 4.14 -4.93
C ALA A 40 10.91 4.19 -4.92
N VAL A 41 11.57 3.85 -6.04
CA VAL A 41 13.03 4.04 -6.18
C VAL A 41 13.38 5.50 -6.38
N GLN A 42 12.57 6.24 -7.14
CA GLN A 42 12.80 7.66 -7.41
C GLN A 42 12.63 8.52 -6.15
N THR A 43 11.66 8.20 -5.29
CA THR A 43 11.38 8.90 -4.03
C THR A 43 12.26 8.43 -2.87
N GLY A 44 12.96 7.29 -3.04
CA GLY A 44 14.03 6.84 -2.14
C GLY A 44 13.58 5.84 -1.07
N GLU A 45 12.32 5.44 -1.05
CA GLU A 45 11.79 4.40 -0.17
C GLU A 45 12.43 3.05 -0.51
N MET A 46 12.62 2.75 -1.80
CA MET A 46 13.17 1.46 -2.24
C MET A 46 14.50 1.61 -2.95
N ILE A 47 15.37 0.62 -2.75
CA ILE A 47 16.68 0.51 -3.42
C ILE A 47 16.62 -0.72 -4.31
N LYS A 48 16.78 -0.54 -5.63
CA LYS A 48 16.94 -1.66 -6.56
C LYS A 48 18.27 -2.36 -6.28
N LEU A 49 18.25 -3.68 -6.14
CA LEU A 49 19.45 -4.45 -5.83
C LEU A 49 20.26 -4.78 -7.09
N ASN A 50 21.40 -5.42 -6.90
CA ASN A 50 22.27 -5.82 -8.01
C ASN A 50 21.58 -6.89 -8.86
N GLU A 51 21.29 -6.57 -10.13
CA GLU A 51 20.53 -7.46 -11.03
C GLU A 51 21.29 -8.71 -11.47
N GLU A 52 22.64 -8.72 -11.42
CA GLU A 52 23.42 -9.93 -11.72
C GLU A 52 23.30 -10.98 -10.61
N LYS A 53 23.15 -10.53 -9.36
CA LYS A 53 23.09 -11.40 -8.17
C LYS A 53 21.67 -11.67 -7.68
N LEU A 54 20.82 -10.65 -7.75
CA LEU A 54 19.46 -10.61 -7.19
C LEU A 54 18.52 -9.89 -8.18
N PRO A 55 18.26 -10.48 -9.35
CA PRO A 55 17.41 -9.87 -10.38
C PRO A 55 16.00 -9.59 -9.86
N GLY A 56 15.47 -8.41 -10.19
CA GLY A 56 14.13 -7.98 -9.80
C GLY A 56 13.94 -7.77 -8.29
N CYS A 57 15.01 -7.77 -7.49
CA CYS A 57 14.93 -7.63 -6.05
C CYS A 57 15.12 -6.17 -5.61
N PHE A 58 14.45 -5.82 -4.51
CA PHE A 58 14.52 -4.48 -3.93
C PHE A 58 14.69 -4.55 -2.42
N LEU A 59 15.32 -3.53 -1.85
CA LEU A 59 15.46 -3.33 -0.41
C LEU A 59 14.72 -2.07 0.01
N HIS A 60 13.83 -2.20 1.00
CA HIS A 60 13.25 -1.08 1.74
C HIS A 60 13.78 -1.12 3.18
N ARG A 61 14.06 0.04 3.76
CA ARG A 61 14.39 0.18 5.18
C ARG A 61 13.33 1.08 5.80
N THR A 62 12.57 0.52 6.73
CA THR A 62 11.52 1.26 7.44
C THR A 62 12.16 2.24 8.43
N ALA A 63 11.33 3.13 8.98
CA ALA A 63 11.74 3.96 10.11
C ALA A 63 12.05 3.09 11.34
N GLU A 64 13.02 3.50 12.15
CA GLU A 64 13.48 2.72 13.33
C GLU A 64 12.37 2.45 14.35
N ASN A 65 11.30 3.26 14.35
CA ASN A 65 10.15 3.14 15.23
C ASN A 65 8.98 2.33 14.64
N ASP A 66 9.10 1.83 13.41
CA ASP A 66 8.08 1.00 12.74
C ASP A 66 8.74 -0.24 12.10
N VAL A 67 9.17 -1.15 12.98
CA VAL A 67 9.97 -2.33 12.62
C VAL A 67 9.27 -3.66 12.94
N ALA A 68 8.16 -3.60 13.66
CA ALA A 68 7.45 -4.77 14.16
C ALA A 68 5.98 -4.43 14.44
N ARG A 69 5.16 -5.48 14.58
CA ARG A 69 3.76 -5.35 14.97
C ARG A 69 3.65 -4.68 16.36
N VAL A 70 2.69 -3.77 16.51
CA VAL A 70 2.42 -3.08 17.78
C VAL A 70 1.19 -3.71 18.45
N GLU A 71 1.41 -4.82 19.16
CA GLU A 71 0.32 -5.60 19.76
C GLU A 71 -0.51 -4.77 20.77
N GLY A 72 0.12 -3.85 21.51
CA GLY A 72 -0.56 -2.92 22.42
C GLY A 72 -1.45 -1.85 21.75
N ARG A 73 -1.43 -1.75 20.41
CA ARG A 73 -2.33 -0.91 19.61
C ARG A 73 -3.13 -1.73 18.59
N THR A 74 -3.19 -3.05 18.77
CA THR A 74 -4.01 -3.94 17.96
C THR A 74 -5.25 -4.33 18.75
N PHE A 75 -6.43 -4.16 18.16
CA PHE A 75 -7.70 -4.34 18.86
C PHE A 75 -8.56 -5.39 18.18
N ILE A 76 -9.26 -6.19 19.00
CA ILE A 76 -10.39 -7.01 18.56
C ILE A 76 -11.66 -6.23 18.92
N CYS A 77 -12.30 -5.63 17.93
CA CYS A 77 -13.51 -4.80 18.11
C CYS A 77 -14.79 -5.62 17.91
N SER A 78 -14.97 -6.69 18.68
CA SER A 78 -16.21 -7.47 18.70
C SER A 78 -17.33 -6.70 19.42
N ARG A 79 -18.59 -7.09 19.18
CA ARG A 79 -19.74 -6.49 19.89
C ARG A 79 -19.71 -6.77 21.39
N LYS A 80 -19.08 -7.89 21.77
CA LYS A 80 -18.94 -8.38 23.14
C LYS A 80 -17.58 -9.07 23.30
N GLU A 81 -17.09 -9.09 24.52
CA GLU A 81 -15.77 -9.66 24.85
C GLU A 81 -15.81 -11.19 25.00
N GLU A 82 -16.92 -11.76 25.48
CA GLU A 82 -17.07 -13.21 25.72
C GLU A 82 -17.05 -14.11 24.47
#